data_AF-A0A7Y3J455-F1
#
_entry.id   AF-A0A7Y3J455-F1
#
_cell.length_a   1.000
_cell.length_b   1.000
_cell.length_c   1.000
_cell.angle_alpha   90.00
_cell.angle_beta   90.00
_cell.angle_gamma   90.00
#
_symmetry.space_group_name_H-M   'P 1'
#
loop_
_entity.id
_entity.type
_entity.pdbx_description
1 polymer ?
#
loop_
_entity_poly.entity_id
_entity_poly.type
_entity_poly.pdbx_seq_one_letter_code
_entity_poly.pdbx_strand_id
1 'polypeptide(L)'
;LHYARWMRVHEVPYKDVLYKVELPTETWPAQDIRKCHVLHLAAQFAPPAERPALRERAAFFFERSLADVLSFTSAYLTRPLVILCVYGHVHGYYQTHRDDDRVEAALAYSFAPASPFEPQKRRWRRALPERIRRLAAKVGRAGLERLGWRRYYTRPSRL
;
A
#
# COMPACT_ATOMS: atom_id res chain seq x y z
N LEU A 1 -4.02 -11.99 7.32
CA LEU A 1 -3.13 -12.99 7.98
C LEU A 1 -2.64 -14.11 7.06
N HIS A 2 -3.39 -14.57 6.04
CA HIS A 2 -2.98 -15.68 5.16
C HIS A 2 -1.53 -15.56 4.66
N TYR A 3 -1.16 -14.41 4.08
CA TYR A 3 0.21 -14.18 3.61
C TYR A 3 1.26 -14.17 4.73
N ALA A 4 0.97 -13.59 5.89
CA ALA A 4 1.90 -13.61 7.02
C ALA A 4 2.17 -15.04 7.52
N ARG A 5 1.14 -15.92 7.53
CA ARG A 5 1.30 -17.34 7.85
C ARG A 5 2.16 -18.04 6.81
N TRP A 6 1.96 -17.76 5.53
CA TRP A 6 2.80 -18.29 4.46
C TRP A 6 4.25 -17.82 4.61
N MET A 7 4.47 -16.51 4.81
CA MET A 7 5.79 -15.91 5.02
C MET A 7 6.51 -16.54 6.23
N ARG A 8 5.79 -16.78 7.33
CA ARG A 8 6.36 -17.40 8.53
C ARG A 8 7.00 -18.75 8.24
N VAL A 9 6.50 -19.50 7.25
CA VAL A 9 6.96 -20.86 6.94
C VAL A 9 7.91 -20.89 5.75
N HIS A 10 7.65 -20.10 4.71
CA HIS A 10 8.30 -20.26 3.40
C HIS A 10 9.28 -19.16 3.03
N GLU A 11 9.22 -17.98 3.66
CA GLU A 11 10.17 -16.92 3.35
C GLU A 11 11.56 -17.25 3.88
N VAL A 12 12.56 -16.85 3.10
CA VAL A 12 13.99 -17.05 3.41
C VAL A 12 14.74 -15.71 3.35
N PRO A 13 15.85 -15.56 4.09
CA PRO A 13 16.74 -14.42 3.95
C PRO A 13 17.25 -14.30 2.51
N TYR A 14 17.33 -13.07 2.00
CA TYR A 14 17.78 -12.82 0.62
C TYR A 14 19.21 -13.30 0.39
N LYS A 15 20.08 -13.23 1.41
CA LYS A 15 21.47 -13.67 1.28
C LYS A 15 21.58 -15.13 0.81
N ASP A 16 20.69 -15.98 1.29
CA ASP A 16 20.66 -17.41 0.99
C ASP A 16 20.21 -17.70 -0.46
N VAL A 17 19.62 -16.71 -1.13
CA VAL A 17 19.09 -16.81 -2.50
C VAL A 17 19.64 -15.73 -3.44
N LEU A 18 20.78 -15.09 -3.10
CA LEU A 18 21.38 -14.05 -3.93
C LEU A 18 21.78 -14.52 -5.33
N TYR A 19 22.06 -15.81 -5.50
CA TYR A 19 22.35 -16.39 -6.82
C TYR A 19 21.17 -16.29 -7.81
N LYS A 20 19.96 -15.97 -7.32
CA LYS A 20 18.76 -15.79 -8.17
C LYS A 20 18.58 -14.36 -8.69
N VAL A 21 19.29 -13.39 -8.13
CA VAL A 21 19.15 -11.98 -8.53
C VAL A 21 20.24 -11.59 -9.51
N GLU A 22 19.91 -10.69 -10.44
CA GLU A 22 20.86 -10.22 -11.45
C GLU A 22 22.05 -9.46 -10.83
N LEU A 23 21.80 -8.69 -9.76
CA LEU A 23 22.81 -7.89 -9.06
C LEU A 23 22.83 -8.26 -7.56
N PRO A 24 23.77 -9.13 -7.12
CA PRO A 24 23.85 -9.61 -5.75
C PRO A 24 24.52 -8.58 -4.82
N THR A 25 23.84 -7.46 -4.60
CA THR A 25 24.30 -6.36 -3.74
C THR A 25 23.73 -6.45 -2.32
N GLU A 26 24.34 -5.74 -1.37
CA GLU A 26 23.91 -5.66 0.03
C GLU A 26 22.50 -5.06 0.21
N THR A 27 21.97 -4.42 -0.84
CA THR A 27 20.60 -3.90 -0.87
C THR A 27 19.56 -5.01 -0.67
N TRP A 28 19.80 -6.22 -1.18
CA TRP A 28 18.83 -7.32 -1.07
C TRP A 28 18.65 -7.78 0.38
N PRO A 29 19.72 -8.12 1.13
CA PRO A 29 19.61 -8.36 2.57
C PRO A 29 19.00 -7.19 3.36
N ALA A 30 19.27 -5.94 2.97
CA ALA A 30 18.65 -4.78 3.63
C ALA A 30 17.13 -4.78 3.47
N GLN A 31 16.56 -5.32 2.39
CA GLN A 31 15.11 -5.40 2.19
C GLN A 31 14.43 -6.37 3.19
N ASP A 32 15.15 -7.34 3.75
CA ASP A 32 14.58 -8.31 4.69
C ASP A 32 14.05 -7.65 5.96
N ILE A 33 14.54 -6.47 6.31
CA ILE A 33 13.99 -5.71 7.45
C ILE A 33 12.49 -5.37 7.27
N ARG A 34 12.01 -5.29 6.04
CA ARG A 34 10.58 -5.10 5.74
C ARG A 34 9.76 -6.34 6.08
N LYS A 35 10.35 -7.54 5.97
CA LYS A 35 9.71 -8.79 6.39
C LYS A 35 9.48 -8.79 7.91
N CYS A 36 10.47 -8.31 8.69
CA CYS A 36 10.30 -8.07 10.12
C CYS A 36 9.09 -7.16 10.40
N HIS A 37 9.01 -6.00 9.74
CA HIS A 37 7.90 -5.07 9.93
C HIS A 37 6.53 -5.71 9.62
N VAL A 38 6.39 -6.37 8.46
CA VAL A 38 5.13 -7.03 8.07
C VAL A 38 4.72 -8.09 9.10
N LEU A 39 5.66 -8.86 9.64
CA LEU A 39 5.37 -9.91 10.62
C LEU A 39 4.96 -9.35 11.99
N HIS A 40 5.60 -8.27 12.45
CA HIS A 40 5.18 -7.57 13.67
C HIS A 40 3.79 -6.98 13.53
N LEU A 41 3.50 -6.33 12.40
CA LEU A 41 2.16 -5.81 12.12
C LEU A 41 1.12 -6.93 12.05
N ALA A 42 1.46 -8.05 11.40
CA ALA A 42 0.58 -9.21 11.34
C ALA A 42 0.31 -9.81 12.73
N ALA A 43 1.28 -9.80 13.64
CA ALA A 43 1.12 -10.31 15.00
C ALA A 43 0.06 -9.53 15.79
N GLN A 44 -0.05 -8.21 15.59
CA GLN A 44 -1.09 -7.40 16.24
C GLN A 44 -2.50 -7.90 15.92
N PHE A 45 -2.76 -8.19 14.64
CA PHE A 45 -4.07 -8.66 14.16
C PHE A 45 -4.26 -10.18 14.23
N ALA A 46 -3.26 -10.93 14.68
CA ALA A 46 -3.33 -12.39 14.75
C ALA A 46 -4.05 -12.87 16.02
N PRO A 47 -4.68 -14.06 15.99
CA PRO A 47 -5.15 -14.71 17.20
C PRO A 47 -4.02 -14.86 18.23
N PRO A 48 -4.29 -14.74 19.54
CA PRO A 48 -3.27 -14.76 20.59
C PRO A 48 -2.28 -15.94 20.48
N ALA A 49 -2.77 -17.13 20.10
CA ALA A 49 -1.95 -18.33 19.94
C ALA A 49 -0.90 -18.22 18.80
N GLU A 50 -1.12 -17.39 17.79
CA GLU A 50 -0.20 -17.25 16.63
C GLU A 50 0.83 -16.14 16.82
N ARG A 51 0.58 -15.16 17.70
CA ARG A 51 1.42 -13.96 17.85
C ARG A 51 2.87 -14.25 18.21
N PRO A 52 3.18 -15.15 19.17
CA PRO A 52 4.56 -15.43 19.54
C PRO A 52 5.39 -15.92 18.35
N ALA A 53 4.84 -16.85 17.55
CA ALA A 53 5.53 -17.41 16.39
C ALA A 53 5.75 -16.38 15.26
N LEU A 54 4.84 -15.41 15.10
CA LEU A 54 5.03 -14.31 14.15
C LEU A 54 6.12 -13.34 14.62
N ARG A 55 6.13 -13.00 15.92
CA ARG A 55 7.14 -12.11 16.52
C ARG A 55 8.53 -12.72 16.52
N GLU A 56 8.64 -14.01 16.81
CA GLU A 56 9.89 -14.76 16.72
C GLU A 56 10.44 -14.72 15.30
N ARG A 57 9.59 -14.98 14.30
CA ARG A 57 10.01 -14.89 12.91
C ARG A 57 10.36 -13.45 12.49
N ALA A 58 9.68 -12.44 13.03
CA ALA A 58 10.03 -11.04 12.81
C ALA A 58 11.45 -10.75 13.33
N ALA A 59 11.76 -11.19 14.55
CA ALA A 59 13.09 -11.07 15.15
C ALA A 59 14.16 -11.78 14.31
N PHE A 60 13.88 -13.00 13.84
CA PHE A 60 14.77 -13.72 12.93
C PHE A 60 15.15 -12.89 11.69
N PHE A 61 14.17 -12.28 11.00
CA PHE A 61 14.46 -11.46 9.82
C PHE A 61 15.20 -10.16 10.15
N PHE A 62 14.94 -9.55 11.30
CA PHE A 62 15.68 -8.37 11.74
C PHE A 62 17.17 -8.69 11.93
N GLU A 63 17.47 -9.71 12.73
CA GLU A 63 18.84 -10.12 13.03
C GLU A 63 19.58 -10.58 11.77
N ARG A 64 18.92 -11.41 10.93
CA ARG A 64 19.51 -11.85 9.66
C ARG A 64 19.76 -10.69 8.72
N SER A 65 18.83 -9.74 8.58
CA SER A 65 19.02 -8.57 7.72
C SER A 65 20.26 -7.77 8.11
N LEU A 66 20.45 -7.47 9.40
CA LEU A 66 21.61 -6.71 9.87
C LEU A 66 22.92 -7.48 9.68
N ALA A 67 22.96 -8.75 10.12
CA ALA A 67 24.14 -9.60 9.97
C ALA A 67 24.54 -9.77 8.50
N ASP A 68 23.55 -9.96 7.62
CA ASP A 68 23.79 -10.18 6.21
C ASP A 68 24.24 -8.89 5.50
N VAL A 69 23.66 -7.73 5.80
CA VAL A 69 24.15 -6.44 5.28
C VAL A 69 25.59 -6.18 5.72
N LEU A 70 25.89 -6.35 7.01
CA LEU A 70 27.22 -6.07 7.58
C LEU A 70 28.32 -7.02 7.07
N SER A 71 27.94 -8.14 6.46
CA SER A 71 28.91 -9.06 5.85
C SER A 71 29.51 -8.56 4.52
N PHE A 72 28.94 -7.50 3.93
CA PHE A 72 29.47 -6.88 2.72
C PHE A 72 30.46 -5.78 3.08
N THR A 73 31.55 -5.66 2.32
CA THR A 73 32.49 -4.52 2.44
C THR A 73 31.81 -3.19 2.08
N SER A 74 30.76 -3.24 1.25
CA SER A 74 29.93 -2.12 0.81
C SER A 74 28.71 -1.85 1.70
N ALA A 75 28.63 -2.39 2.93
CA ALA A 75 27.49 -2.25 3.82
C ALA A 75 27.01 -0.80 4.05
N TYR A 76 27.93 0.17 3.91
CA TYR A 76 27.71 1.59 4.20
C TYR A 76 27.30 2.42 2.97
N LEU A 77 26.98 1.79 1.84
CA LEU A 77 26.42 2.51 0.69
C LEU A 77 25.04 3.10 1.03
N THR A 78 24.66 4.17 0.33
CA THR A 78 23.45 4.94 0.68
C THR A 78 22.17 4.10 0.63
N ARG A 79 22.05 3.19 -0.34
CA ARG A 79 20.81 2.42 -0.56
C ARG A 79 20.46 1.47 0.60
N PRO A 80 21.34 0.57 1.08
CA PRO A 80 21.03 -0.25 2.24
C PRO A 80 20.80 0.60 3.49
N LEU A 81 21.60 1.66 3.72
CA LEU A 81 21.45 2.54 4.88
C LEU A 81 20.08 3.21 4.93
N VAL A 82 19.60 3.77 3.81
CA VAL A 82 18.27 4.42 3.77
C VAL A 82 17.15 3.42 4.09
N ILE A 83 17.24 2.18 3.61
CA ILE A 83 16.26 1.13 3.93
C ILE A 83 16.29 0.83 5.44
N LEU A 84 17.48 0.66 6.02
CA LEU A 84 17.64 0.40 7.44
C LEU A 84 17.19 1.58 8.32
N CYS A 85 17.43 2.83 7.92
CA CYS A 85 16.96 4.01 8.67
C CYS A 85 15.42 4.05 8.75
N VAL A 86 14.74 3.70 7.66
CA VAL A 86 13.27 3.74 7.60
C VAL A 86 12.62 2.65 8.46
N TYR A 87 13.23 1.48 8.56
CA TYR A 87 12.57 0.31 9.20
C TYR A 87 13.28 -0.22 10.45
N GLY A 88 14.54 0.14 10.68
CA GLY A 88 15.37 -0.41 11.75
C GLY A 88 14.83 -0.14 13.15
N HIS A 89 14.22 1.02 13.36
CA HIS A 89 13.60 1.39 14.63
C HIS A 89 12.32 0.60 14.94
N VAL A 90 11.67 0.03 13.92
CA VAL A 90 10.39 -0.67 14.06
C VAL A 90 10.52 -1.88 14.97
N HIS A 91 11.60 -2.67 14.82
CA HIS A 91 11.81 -3.84 15.67
C HIS A 91 11.90 -3.45 17.15
N GLY A 92 12.67 -2.41 17.47
CA GLY A 92 12.81 -1.91 18.84
C GLY A 92 11.49 -1.40 19.43
N TYR A 93 10.67 -0.71 18.63
CA TYR A 93 9.33 -0.28 19.04
C TYR A 93 8.44 -1.47 19.46
N TYR A 94 8.39 -2.53 18.64
CA TYR A 94 7.57 -3.71 18.96
C TYR A 94 8.12 -4.55 20.11
N GLN A 95 9.43 -4.50 20.38
CA GLN A 95 10.01 -5.16 21.55
C GLN A 95 9.60 -4.48 22.86
N THR A 96 9.40 -3.16 22.84
CA THR A 96 8.98 -2.39 24.03
C THR A 96 7.46 -2.35 24.20
N HIS A 97 6.68 -2.50 23.12
CA HIS A 97 5.21 -2.41 23.12
C HIS A 97 4.54 -3.77 22.82
N ARG A 98 5.04 -4.85 23.43
CA ARG A 98 4.56 -6.22 23.16
C ARG A 98 3.14 -6.48 23.63
N ASP A 99 2.60 -5.66 24.52
CA ASP A 99 1.23 -5.84 25.04
C ASP A 99 0.21 -4.96 24.33
N ASP A 100 0.66 -4.07 23.42
CA ASP A 100 -0.19 -3.18 22.63
C ASP A 100 -0.79 -3.89 21.39
N ASP A 101 -1.10 -5.18 21.56
CA ASP A 101 -1.70 -5.98 20.49
C ASP A 101 -3.16 -5.56 20.31
N ARG A 102 -3.40 -4.90 19.18
CA ARG A 102 -4.75 -4.53 18.75
C ARG A 102 -5.58 -5.76 18.42
N VAL A 103 -6.39 -6.21 19.38
CA VAL A 103 -7.63 -6.91 19.06
C VAL A 103 -8.61 -5.86 18.56
N GLU A 104 -8.53 -5.49 17.29
CA GLU A 104 -9.54 -4.61 16.71
C GLU A 104 -10.71 -5.45 16.19
N ALA A 105 -11.87 -5.10 16.77
CA ALA A 105 -13.21 -5.54 16.39
C ALA A 105 -13.29 -5.78 14.89
N ALA A 106 -13.94 -6.88 14.51
CA ALA A 106 -14.26 -7.15 13.12
C ALA A 106 -14.91 -5.88 12.52
N LEU A 107 -14.11 -5.11 11.78
CA LEU A 107 -14.64 -4.05 10.94
C LEU A 107 -15.65 -4.78 10.07
N ALA A 108 -16.93 -4.45 10.22
CA ALA A 108 -18.04 -5.04 9.49
C ALA A 108 -18.00 -4.58 8.02
N TYR A 109 -16.81 -4.62 7.42
CA TYR A 109 -16.53 -4.29 6.06
C TYR A 109 -16.55 -5.58 5.25
N SER A 110 -17.63 -5.76 4.50
CA SER A 110 -17.72 -6.79 3.49
C SER A 110 -17.09 -6.27 2.20
N PHE A 111 -16.10 -6.98 1.66
CA PHE A 111 -15.68 -6.73 0.29
C PHE A 111 -16.86 -7.00 -0.64
N ALA A 112 -17.12 -6.11 -1.59
CA ALA A 112 -18.09 -6.37 -2.64
C ALA A 112 -17.74 -7.70 -3.34
N PRO A 113 -18.75 -8.45 -3.84
CA PRO A 113 -18.50 -9.69 -4.56
C PRO A 113 -17.48 -9.47 -5.69
N ALA A 114 -16.62 -10.46 -5.90
CA ALA A 114 -15.60 -10.42 -6.93
C ALA A 114 -16.25 -10.10 -8.28
N SER A 115 -15.85 -8.98 -8.89
CA SER A 115 -16.29 -8.61 -10.22
C SER A 115 -15.19 -8.95 -11.23
N PRO A 116 -15.54 -9.39 -12.45
CA PRO A 116 -14.54 -9.62 -13.48
C PRO A 116 -13.82 -8.31 -13.80
N PHE A 117 -12.50 -8.40 -14.03
CA PHE A 117 -11.68 -7.25 -14.39
C PHE A 117 -12.24 -6.57 -15.64
N GLU A 118 -12.56 -5.28 -15.54
CA GLU A 118 -12.96 -4.45 -16.68
C GLU A 118 -11.79 -3.55 -17.09
N PRO A 119 -11.21 -3.74 -18.30
CA PRO A 119 -10.17 -2.86 -18.80
C PRO A 119 -10.64 -1.40 -18.83
N GLN A 120 -9.76 -0.48 -18.42
CA GLN A 120 -10.10 0.95 -18.33
C GLN A 120 -10.65 1.52 -19.65
N LYS A 121 -10.14 1.06 -20.80
CA LYS A 121 -10.62 1.45 -22.14
C LYS A 121 -12.09 1.07 -22.37
N ARG A 122 -12.50 -0.12 -21.91
CA ARG A 122 -13.89 -0.60 -22.03
C ARG A 122 -14.82 0.21 -21.13
N ARG A 123 -14.40 0.46 -19.89
CA ARG A 123 -15.10 1.31 -18.94
C ARG A 123 -15.30 2.73 -19.48
N TRP A 124 -14.26 3.31 -20.10
CA TRP A 124 -14.33 4.61 -20.76
C TRP A 124 -15.33 4.64 -21.92
N ARG A 125 -15.29 3.65 -22.81
CA ARG A 125 -16.23 3.57 -23.96
C ARG A 125 -17.68 3.45 -23.51
N ARG A 126 -17.95 2.65 -22.46
CA ARG A 126 -19.29 2.52 -21.89
C ARG A 126 -19.78 3.83 -21.23
N ALA A 127 -18.89 4.56 -20.57
CA ALA A 127 -19.23 5.81 -19.88
C ALA A 127 -19.28 7.05 -20.81
N LEU A 128 -18.74 6.96 -22.03
CA LEU A 128 -18.62 8.08 -22.95
C LEU A 128 -19.98 8.71 -23.34
N PRO A 129 -21.02 7.92 -23.73
CA PRO A 129 -22.30 8.49 -24.14
C PRO A 129 -22.97 9.29 -23.01
N GLU A 130 -22.92 8.78 -21.78
CA GLU A 130 -23.46 9.48 -20.61
C GLU A 130 -22.68 10.75 -20.28
N ARG A 131 -21.35 10.71 -20.36
CA ARG A 131 -20.50 11.88 -20.12
C ARG A 131 -20.77 12.97 -21.15
N ILE A 132 -20.89 12.62 -22.43
CA ILE A 132 -21.25 13.54 -23.52
C ILE A 132 -22.65 14.12 -23.27
N ARG A 133 -23.64 13.29 -22.90
CA ARG A 133 -25.00 13.75 -22.60
C ARG A 133 -25.03 14.74 -21.44
N ARG A 134 -24.28 14.49 -20.36
CA ARG A 134 -24.17 15.41 -19.21
C ARG A 134 -23.48 16.72 -19.58
N LEU A 135 -22.46 16.67 -20.44
CA LEU A 135 -21.79 17.86 -20.98
C LEU A 135 -22.74 18.69 -21.86
N ALA A 136 -23.45 18.06 -22.80
CA ALA A 136 -24.44 18.71 -23.65
C ALA A 136 -25.55 19.37 -22.81
N ALA A 137 -26.05 18.70 -21.78
CA ALA A 137 -27.05 19.26 -20.86
C ALA A 137 -26.51 20.47 -20.07
N LYS A 138 -25.24 20.47 -19.66
CA LYS A 138 -24.60 21.63 -19.01
C LYS A 138 -24.43 22.80 -19.97
N VAL A 139 -23.97 22.55 -21.19
CA VAL A 139 -23.80 23.58 -22.23
C VAL A 139 -25.15 24.17 -22.64
N GLY A 140 -26.19 23.33 -22.79
CA GLY A 140 -27.55 23.78 -23.09
C GLY A 140 -28.13 24.68 -22.00
N ARG A 141 -27.93 24.34 -20.71
CA ARG A 141 -28.33 25.20 -19.58
C ARG A 141 -27.58 26.54 -19.60
N ALA A 142 -26.26 26.52 -19.75
CA ALA A 142 -25.46 27.75 -19.82
C ALA A 142 -25.82 28.63 -21.03
N GLY A 143 -26.17 28.01 -22.17
CA GLY A 143 -26.65 28.71 -23.36
C GLY A 143 -28.02 29.34 -23.16
N LEU A 144 -28.95 28.64 -22.51
CA LEU A 144 -30.27 29.16 -22.14
C LEU A 144 -30.18 30.28 -21.11
N GLU A 145 -29.28 30.18 -20.13
CA GLU A 145 -28.97 31.26 -19.17
C GLU A 145 -28.43 32.50 -19.90
N ARG A 146 -27.49 32.35 -20.84
CA ARG A 146 -26.98 33.47 -21.67
C ARG A 146 -28.05 34.09 -22.57
N LEU A 147 -28.96 33.29 -23.13
CA LEU A 147 -30.09 33.78 -23.94
C LEU A 147 -31.16 34.47 -23.08
N GLY A 148 -31.39 33.98 -21.86
CA GLY A 148 -32.22 34.63 -20.84
C GLY A 148 -31.68 36.00 -20.43
N TRP A 149 -30.37 36.11 -20.22
CA TRP A 149 -29.69 37.39 -19.99
C TRP A 149 -29.84 38.37 -21.16
N ARG A 150 -29.75 37.89 -22.42
CA ARG A 150 -29.99 38.73 -23.61
C ARG A 150 -31.43 39.25 -23.70
N ARG A 151 -32.43 38.46 -23.27
CA ARG A 151 -33.84 38.88 -23.25
C ARG A 151 -34.16 39.95 -22.20
N TYR A 152 -33.42 39.99 -21.09
CA TYR A 152 -33.60 40.99 -20.03
C TYR A 152 -33.11 42.39 -20.43
N TYR A 153 -32.11 42.51 -21.30
CA TYR A 153 -31.57 43.81 -21.75
C TYR A 153 -32.23 44.38 -23.01
N THR A 154 -33.11 43.64 -23.70
CA THR A 154 -33.78 44.10 -24.93
C THR A 154 -35.22 44.56 -24.74
N ARG A 155 -35.70 44.75 -23.49
CA ARG A 155 -36.94 45.51 -23.29
C ARG A 155 -36.61 47.00 -23.43
N PRO A 156 -37.11 47.72 -24.45
CA PRO A 156 -36.99 49.17 -24.47
C PRO A 156 -37.77 49.70 -23.28
N SER A 157 -37.11 50.50 -22.45
CA SER A 157 -37.75 51.40 -21.50
C SER A 157 -38.70 52.30 -22.29
N ARG A 158 -40.00 51.97 -22.24
CA ARG A 158 -41.04 52.89 -22.68
C ARG A 158 -41.07 54.05 -21.69
N LEU A 159 -40.51 55.18 -22.12
CA LEU A 159 -40.82 56.51 -21.62
C LEU A 159 -42.26 56.88 -22.02
#